data_AF-A8NT63-F1
#
_entry.id   AF-A8NT63-F1
#
_cell.length_a   1.000
_cell.length_b   1.000
_cell.length_c   1.000
_cell.angle_alpha   90.00
_cell.angle_beta   90.00
_cell.angle_gamma   90.00
#
_symmetry.space_group_name_H-M   'P 1'
#
loop_
_entity.id
_entity.type
_entity.pdbx_description
1 polymer ?
#
loop_
_entity_poly.entity_id
_entity_poly.type
_entity_poly.pdbx_seq_one_letter_code
_entity_poly.pdbx_strand_id
1 'polypeptide(L)'
;MAILKLMRHPTILVVLLSIVALTLTRLHGGSGSALEPLCNIPGLSTSIACAWITAAQAEQPPKVQWADYHSLVGLETRTFEEMLNEPVRGTGGSLSLDVKKTEYAVRDLIALVKASELKAKDSLAELLRDLIDDAATSGRGLNRLSTKFNGALDVIVSVNEHALHSVAKAQALEQAPLLERINAMMPWSPPRKDVDAIIKETFSAAMDAFSVQLAGLLVEATARENELRRLEETLQAVHEHVQREYSSIDMDKEETLELLWTKLGGNGAQLRSFSRNLKLLEQLKAYRKGAYVRIIAALHHLESLRHEADDIRTRVSAPDLMGSMIEPAVHMKSLQSGLVRLKANRLRARKLEEAAIRDMLRQ
;
A
#
# COMPACT_ATOMS: atom_id res chain seq x y z
N MET A 1 18.18 17.10 -73.77
CA MET A 1 18.75 17.72 -72.55
C MET A 1 17.80 18.81 -72.00
N ALA A 2 16.51 18.51 -71.80
CA ALA A 2 15.50 19.49 -71.34
C ALA A 2 14.62 18.97 -70.18
N ILE A 3 14.63 17.67 -69.90
CA ILE A 3 13.77 17.04 -68.87
C ILE A 3 14.37 17.20 -67.45
N LEU A 4 15.70 17.39 -67.33
CA LEU A 4 16.38 17.49 -66.03
C LEU A 4 16.20 18.83 -65.29
N LYS A 5 15.78 19.90 -65.99
CA LYS A 5 15.58 21.22 -65.36
C LYS A 5 14.19 21.40 -64.73
N LEU A 6 13.19 20.62 -65.14
CA LEU A 6 11.82 20.75 -64.64
C LEU A 6 11.58 19.99 -63.31
N MET A 7 12.40 18.98 -62.99
CA MET A 7 12.31 18.24 -61.72
C MET A 7 13.02 18.90 -60.53
N ARG A 8 13.82 19.95 -60.75
CA ARG A 8 14.60 20.59 -59.68
C ARG A 8 13.75 21.54 -58.82
N HIS A 9 12.71 22.15 -59.39
CA HIS A 9 11.78 23.00 -58.65
C HIS A 9 10.80 22.26 -57.72
N PRO A 10 10.13 21.16 -58.13
CA PRO A 10 9.23 20.44 -57.23
C PRO A 10 9.97 19.70 -56.11
N THR A 11 11.18 19.20 -56.37
CA THR A 11 11.99 18.51 -55.34
C THR A 11 12.47 19.47 -54.26
N ILE A 12 12.89 20.68 -54.62
CA ILE A 12 13.24 21.72 -53.63
C ILE A 12 12.03 22.10 -52.78
N LEU A 13 10.84 22.22 -53.38
CA LEU A 13 9.63 22.59 -52.65
C LEU A 13 9.17 21.49 -51.69
N VAL A 14 9.30 20.20 -52.08
CA VAL A 14 9.04 19.05 -51.21
C VAL A 14 10.06 18.96 -50.07
N VAL A 15 11.35 19.19 -50.34
CA VAL A 15 12.40 19.25 -49.31
C VAL A 15 12.14 20.42 -48.34
N LEU A 16 11.71 21.57 -48.83
CA LEU A 16 11.44 22.74 -47.99
C LEU A 16 10.18 22.53 -47.13
N LEU A 17 9.13 21.94 -47.70
CA LEU A 17 7.93 21.53 -46.95
C LEU A 17 8.23 20.46 -45.90
N SER A 18 9.10 19.49 -46.20
CA SER A 18 9.47 18.45 -45.24
C SER A 18 10.37 18.99 -44.12
N ILE A 19 11.28 19.92 -44.41
CA ILE A 19 12.07 20.62 -43.39
C ILE A 19 11.15 21.46 -42.51
N VAL A 20 10.19 22.18 -43.07
CA VAL A 20 9.20 22.96 -42.31
C VAL A 20 8.29 22.04 -41.47
N ALA A 21 7.87 20.89 -41.99
CA ALA A 21 7.11 19.91 -41.22
C ALA A 21 7.95 19.30 -40.08
N LEU A 22 9.24 19.03 -40.31
CA LEU A 22 10.18 18.56 -39.29
C LEU A 22 10.46 19.62 -38.22
N THR A 23 10.59 20.89 -38.58
CA THR A 23 10.79 21.96 -37.60
C THR A 23 9.52 22.23 -36.81
N LEU A 24 8.34 22.20 -37.45
CA LEU A 24 7.05 22.36 -36.77
C LEU A 24 6.77 21.19 -35.80
N THR A 25 7.06 19.96 -36.19
CA THR A 25 6.93 18.78 -35.31
C THR A 25 7.93 18.78 -34.16
N ARG A 26 9.10 19.42 -34.32
CA ARG A 26 10.07 19.58 -33.22
C ARG A 26 9.82 20.78 -32.31
N LEU A 27 9.25 21.87 -32.84
CA LEU A 27 8.84 23.05 -32.05
C LEU A 27 7.66 22.73 -31.14
N HIS A 28 6.77 21.84 -31.58
CA HIS A 28 5.73 21.27 -30.72
C HIS A 28 6.29 20.06 -29.99
N GLY A 29 7.18 20.33 -29.02
CA GLY A 29 7.65 19.36 -28.05
C GLY A 29 6.51 18.88 -27.15
N GLY A 30 5.67 18.01 -27.70
CA GLY A 30 4.53 17.39 -27.04
C GLY A 30 4.13 16.16 -27.83
N SER A 31 4.49 14.99 -27.33
CA SER A 31 3.85 13.73 -27.71
C SER A 31 2.39 13.78 -27.24
N GLY A 32 1.57 14.44 -28.05
CA GLY A 32 0.15 14.66 -27.85
C GLY A 32 -0.38 15.23 -29.16
N SER A 33 -0.82 14.34 -30.04
CA SER A 33 -1.73 14.60 -31.16
C SER A 33 -1.46 15.86 -31.99
N ALA A 34 -0.75 15.72 -33.12
CA ALA A 34 -0.63 16.72 -34.18
C ALA A 34 -1.96 17.21 -34.79
N LEU A 35 -3.11 16.71 -34.29
CA LEU A 35 -4.47 17.05 -34.68
C LEU A 35 -5.21 17.93 -33.65
N GLU A 36 -4.60 18.24 -32.50
CA GLU A 36 -5.18 19.11 -31.47
C GLU A 36 -5.61 20.51 -32.00
N PRO A 37 -4.85 21.20 -32.88
CA PRO A 37 -5.32 22.48 -33.43
C PRO A 37 -6.45 22.34 -34.47
N LEU A 38 -6.71 21.14 -35.02
CA LEU A 38 -7.79 20.91 -35.98
C LEU A 38 -9.16 20.75 -35.29
N CYS A 39 -9.19 20.30 -34.04
CA CYS A 39 -10.43 20.17 -33.25
C CYS A 39 -10.94 21.51 -32.70
N ASN A 40 -10.14 22.58 -32.76
CA ASN A 40 -10.53 23.93 -32.31
C ASN A 40 -11.16 24.79 -33.43
N ILE A 41 -11.35 24.20 -34.63
CA ILE A 41 -12.02 24.84 -35.75
C ILE A 41 -13.54 24.61 -35.62
N PRO A 42 -14.38 25.67 -35.60
CA PRO A 42 -15.83 25.50 -35.54
C PRO A 42 -16.32 24.70 -36.76
N GLY A 43 -16.92 23.52 -36.50
CA GLY A 43 -17.45 22.61 -37.52
C GLY A 43 -16.83 21.21 -37.52
N LEU A 44 -15.58 21.05 -37.07
CA LEU A 44 -14.90 19.75 -36.94
C LEU A 44 -14.93 19.17 -35.52
N SER A 45 -15.30 20.01 -34.54
CA SER A 45 -15.36 19.67 -33.10
C SER A 45 -16.38 18.58 -32.74
N THR A 46 -17.41 18.37 -33.58
CA THR A 46 -18.43 17.32 -33.36
C THR A 46 -18.08 15.99 -34.03
N SER A 47 -16.94 15.90 -34.71
CA SER A 47 -16.51 14.64 -35.32
C SER A 47 -16.18 13.60 -34.25
N ILE A 48 -16.54 12.34 -34.52
CA ILE A 48 -16.33 11.19 -33.62
C ILE A 48 -14.83 11.06 -33.25
N ALA A 49 -13.93 11.46 -34.16
CA ALA A 49 -12.50 11.50 -33.91
C ALA A 49 -12.08 12.53 -32.84
N CYS A 50 -12.63 13.76 -32.88
CA CYS A 50 -12.37 14.76 -31.83
C CYS A 50 -13.05 14.40 -30.50
N ALA A 51 -14.25 13.80 -30.54
CA ALA A 51 -14.94 13.31 -29.34
C ALA A 51 -14.13 12.22 -28.60
N TRP A 52 -13.49 11.32 -29.35
CA TRP A 52 -12.59 10.30 -28.79
C TRP A 52 -11.33 10.90 -28.16
N ILE A 53 -10.74 11.94 -28.78
CA ILE A 53 -9.57 12.64 -28.24
C ILE A 53 -9.93 13.36 -26.93
N THR A 54 -11.08 14.04 -26.87
CA THR A 54 -11.55 14.69 -25.65
C THR A 54 -11.92 13.71 -24.54
N ALA A 55 -12.46 12.54 -24.88
CA ALA A 55 -12.76 11.48 -23.91
C ALA A 55 -11.48 10.81 -23.37
N ALA A 56 -10.48 10.59 -24.22
CA ALA A 56 -9.17 10.08 -23.82
C ALA A 56 -8.38 11.07 -22.95
N GLN A 57 -8.62 12.38 -23.10
CA GLN A 57 -8.06 13.42 -22.22
C GLN A 57 -8.78 13.50 -20.86
N ALA A 58 -10.05 13.11 -20.78
CA ALA A 58 -10.82 13.12 -19.53
C ALA A 58 -10.42 11.99 -18.54
N GLU A 59 -9.80 10.92 -19.02
CA GLU A 59 -9.25 9.84 -18.17
C GLU A 59 -7.84 10.13 -17.65
N GLN A 60 -7.18 11.21 -18.11
CA GLN A 60 -5.85 11.55 -17.62
C GLN A 60 -5.94 12.18 -16.22
N PRO A 61 -5.13 11.71 -15.26
CA PRO A 61 -5.08 12.34 -13.94
C PRO A 61 -4.80 13.84 -14.09
N PRO A 62 -5.38 14.70 -13.23
CA PRO A 62 -5.19 16.14 -13.31
C PRO A 62 -3.70 16.46 -13.33
N LYS A 63 -3.30 17.28 -14.30
CA LYS A 63 -1.89 17.61 -14.52
C LYS A 63 -1.35 18.40 -13.33
N VAL A 64 -0.30 17.86 -12.69
CA VAL A 64 0.43 18.50 -11.59
C VAL A 64 0.99 19.84 -12.08
N GLN A 65 0.59 20.92 -11.42
CA GLN A 65 0.99 22.30 -11.75
C GLN A 65 2.24 22.74 -10.99
N TRP A 66 2.47 22.19 -9.80
CA TRP A 66 3.64 22.43 -8.94
C TRP A 66 3.86 21.23 -8.00
N ALA A 67 5.04 21.09 -7.40
CA ALA A 67 5.37 19.94 -6.55
C ALA A 67 5.46 20.33 -5.07
N ASP A 68 5.01 19.45 -4.16
CA ASP A 68 5.10 19.64 -2.70
C ASP A 68 5.71 18.41 -2.03
N TYR A 69 7.00 18.17 -2.27
CA TYR A 69 7.71 17.05 -1.65
C TYR A 69 7.75 17.15 -0.12
N HIS A 70 7.66 18.34 0.47
CA HIS A 70 7.66 18.48 1.92
C HIS A 70 6.43 17.84 2.54
N SER A 71 5.24 18.15 2.02
CA SER A 71 3.98 17.55 2.49
C SER A 71 3.91 16.06 2.19
N LEU A 72 4.28 15.62 0.98
CA LEU A 72 4.24 14.21 0.59
C LEU A 72 5.14 13.35 1.49
N VAL A 73 6.41 13.72 1.61
CA VAL A 73 7.38 12.98 2.44
C VAL A 73 6.99 13.00 3.91
N GLY A 74 6.42 14.13 4.38
CA GLY A 74 5.88 14.25 5.72
C GLY A 74 4.79 13.22 5.98
N LEU A 75 3.84 13.09 5.04
CA LEU A 75 2.72 12.15 5.10
C LEU A 75 3.19 10.70 5.04
N GLU A 76 4.07 10.37 4.09
CA GLU A 76 4.68 9.04 3.98
C GLU A 76 5.34 8.64 5.30
N THR A 77 6.19 9.53 5.85
CA THR A 77 6.94 9.17 7.05
C THR A 77 6.02 8.98 8.26
N ARG A 78 4.99 9.81 8.43
CA ARG A 78 3.98 9.63 9.50
C ARG A 78 3.23 8.31 9.35
N THR A 79 2.79 7.98 8.14
CA THR A 79 2.13 6.71 7.81
C THR A 79 2.94 5.52 8.34
N PHE A 80 4.23 5.49 8.02
CA PHE A 80 5.09 4.39 8.42
C PHE A 80 5.44 4.42 9.92
N GLU A 81 5.59 5.60 10.54
CA GLU A 81 5.81 5.70 11.99
C GLU A 81 4.61 5.22 12.79
N GLU A 82 3.39 5.64 12.43
CA GLU A 82 2.15 5.28 13.11
C GLU A 82 1.85 3.79 12.99
N MET A 83 2.03 3.22 11.79
CA MET A 83 1.85 1.79 11.57
C MET A 83 2.90 0.93 12.31
N LEU A 84 4.13 1.45 12.50
CA LEU A 84 5.17 0.77 13.27
C LEU A 84 4.97 0.87 14.80
N ASN A 85 4.39 1.96 15.29
CA ASN A 85 4.47 2.33 16.71
C ASN A 85 3.52 1.59 17.66
N GLU A 86 2.55 0.79 17.20
CA GLU A 86 1.79 -0.11 18.09
C GLU A 86 0.93 -1.18 17.37
N PRO A 87 0.34 -0.96 16.17
CA PRO A 87 -0.57 -1.96 15.59
C PRO A 87 0.15 -3.19 14.99
N VAL A 88 1.34 -3.00 14.41
CA VAL A 88 2.07 -4.06 13.67
C VAL A 88 3.06 -4.84 14.53
N ARG A 89 3.42 -4.34 15.73
CA ARG A 89 4.45 -4.87 16.65
C ARG A 89 4.29 -6.35 17.04
N GLY A 90 3.11 -6.93 16.83
CA GLY A 90 2.82 -8.34 17.05
C GLY A 90 1.87 -8.89 16.00
N THR A 91 2.15 -8.67 14.70
CA THR A 91 1.33 -9.22 13.60
C THR A 91 2.05 -10.27 12.73
N GLY A 92 3.40 -10.23 12.67
CA GLY A 92 4.17 -11.14 11.81
C GLY A 92 4.69 -12.39 12.51
N GLY A 93 5.41 -12.23 13.62
CA GLY A 93 6.25 -13.30 14.18
C GLY A 93 5.65 -14.06 15.37
N SER A 94 5.78 -13.49 16.57
CA SER A 94 5.30 -14.10 17.83
C SER A 94 3.82 -14.51 17.78
N LEU A 95 3.03 -13.70 17.07
CA LEU A 95 1.60 -13.89 16.89
C LEU A 95 1.23 -15.19 16.16
N SER A 96 1.91 -15.50 15.06
CA SER A 96 1.63 -16.70 14.29
C SER A 96 1.95 -17.96 15.10
N LEU A 97 2.89 -17.86 16.03
CA LEU A 97 3.27 -18.97 16.92
C LEU A 97 2.25 -19.17 18.05
N ASP A 98 1.75 -18.09 18.66
CA ASP A 98 0.68 -18.17 19.65
C ASP A 98 -0.61 -18.74 19.03
N VAL A 99 -0.93 -18.35 17.78
CA VAL A 99 -2.00 -18.97 16.99
C VAL A 99 -1.75 -20.45 16.74
N LYS A 100 -0.50 -20.85 16.47
CA LYS A 100 -0.16 -22.27 16.28
C LYS A 100 -0.27 -23.09 17.56
N LYS A 101 0.18 -22.54 18.69
CA LYS A 101 0.04 -23.20 20.01
C LYS A 101 -1.42 -23.38 20.39
N THR A 102 -2.25 -22.36 20.13
CA THR A 102 -3.69 -22.42 20.36
C THR A 102 -4.38 -23.41 19.43
N GLU A 103 -3.98 -23.49 18.16
CA GLU A 103 -4.44 -24.54 17.24
C GLU A 103 -4.18 -25.95 17.78
N TYR A 104 -3.00 -26.23 18.35
CA TYR A 104 -2.74 -27.53 18.99
C TYR A 104 -3.63 -27.78 20.20
N ALA A 105 -3.81 -26.79 21.08
CA ALA A 105 -4.67 -26.92 22.25
C ALA A 105 -6.14 -27.17 21.88
N VAL A 106 -6.66 -26.51 20.85
CA VAL A 106 -8.05 -26.72 20.39
C VAL A 106 -8.21 -28.08 19.70
N ARG A 107 -7.19 -28.61 19.02
CA ARG A 107 -7.21 -29.98 18.47
C ARG A 107 -7.38 -31.03 19.56
N ASP A 108 -6.67 -30.86 20.68
CA ASP A 108 -6.82 -31.75 21.84
C ASP A 108 -8.23 -31.65 22.43
N LEU A 109 -8.79 -30.43 22.49
CA LEU A 109 -10.18 -30.23 22.92
C LEU A 109 -11.17 -30.97 22.01
N ILE A 110 -10.99 -30.91 20.69
CA ILE A 110 -11.84 -31.62 19.73
C ILE A 110 -11.82 -33.14 19.99
N ALA A 111 -10.63 -33.70 20.26
CA ALA A 111 -10.51 -35.12 20.57
C ALA A 111 -11.28 -35.50 21.85
N LEU A 112 -11.23 -34.65 22.88
CA LEU A 112 -11.94 -34.85 24.14
C LEU A 112 -13.45 -34.66 24.01
N VAL A 113 -13.90 -33.65 23.27
CA VAL A 113 -15.33 -33.45 22.97
C VAL A 113 -15.89 -34.68 22.25
N LYS A 114 -15.16 -35.25 21.29
CA LYS A 114 -15.59 -36.48 20.59
C LYS A 114 -15.65 -37.71 21.48
N ALA A 115 -14.73 -37.83 22.44
CA ALA A 115 -14.69 -38.93 23.41
C ALA A 115 -15.70 -38.76 24.55
N SER A 116 -16.41 -37.64 24.61
CA SER A 116 -17.35 -37.31 25.68
C SER A 116 -18.76 -37.85 25.46
N GLU A 117 -19.58 -37.80 26.52
CA GLU A 117 -21.01 -38.12 26.52
C GLU A 117 -21.90 -36.90 26.23
N LEU A 118 -21.36 -35.81 25.64
CA LEU A 118 -22.16 -34.65 25.27
C LEU A 118 -23.18 -35.00 24.17
N LYS A 119 -24.42 -34.51 24.30
CA LYS A 119 -25.50 -34.70 23.32
C LYS A 119 -25.17 -34.04 22.00
N ALA A 120 -24.52 -32.86 22.05
CA ALA A 120 -24.10 -32.09 20.87
C ALA A 120 -22.61 -32.28 20.51
N LYS A 121 -21.97 -33.40 20.88
CA LYS A 121 -20.52 -33.60 20.70
C LYS A 121 -20.03 -33.42 19.26
N ASP A 122 -20.77 -33.92 18.28
CA ASP A 122 -20.34 -33.86 16.88
C ASP A 122 -20.42 -32.43 16.32
N SER A 123 -21.51 -31.72 16.63
CA SER A 123 -21.70 -30.31 16.27
C SER A 123 -20.67 -29.40 16.94
N LEU A 124 -20.39 -29.60 18.24
CA LEU A 124 -19.37 -28.84 18.95
C LEU A 124 -17.96 -29.13 18.44
N ALA A 125 -17.66 -30.39 18.09
CA ALA A 125 -16.39 -30.77 17.49
C ALA A 125 -16.20 -30.18 16.07
N GLU A 126 -17.27 -29.91 15.34
CA GLU A 126 -17.23 -29.21 14.05
C GLU A 126 -16.97 -27.70 14.23
N LEU A 127 -17.73 -27.04 15.11
CA LEU A 127 -17.51 -25.62 15.42
C LEU A 127 -16.10 -25.32 15.94
N LEU A 128 -15.52 -26.21 16.75
CA LEU A 128 -14.14 -26.07 17.22
C LEU A 128 -13.10 -26.27 16.11
N ARG A 129 -13.40 -27.04 15.05
CA ARG A 129 -12.52 -27.13 13.87
C ARG A 129 -12.59 -25.86 13.05
N ASP A 130 -13.79 -25.35 12.80
CA ASP A 130 -13.98 -24.07 12.10
C ASP A 130 -13.24 -22.95 12.83
N LEU A 131 -13.29 -22.95 14.18
CA LEU A 131 -12.55 -22.00 15.00
C LEU A 131 -11.04 -22.01 14.75
N ILE A 132 -10.45 -23.20 14.63
CA ILE A 132 -9.01 -23.36 14.33
C ILE A 132 -8.71 -22.85 12.93
N ASP A 133 -9.55 -23.21 11.95
CA ASP A 133 -9.33 -22.84 10.56
C ASP A 133 -9.44 -21.32 10.35
N ASP A 134 -10.39 -20.68 11.03
CA ASP A 134 -10.55 -19.23 11.07
C ASP A 134 -9.37 -18.55 11.80
N ALA A 135 -8.90 -19.11 12.92
CA ALA A 135 -7.75 -18.58 13.65
C ALA A 135 -6.45 -18.68 12.82
N ALA A 136 -6.23 -19.83 12.17
CA ALA A 136 -5.08 -20.05 11.31
C ALA A 136 -5.11 -19.15 10.07
N THR A 137 -6.29 -18.92 9.49
CA THR A 137 -6.48 -18.00 8.37
C THR A 137 -6.20 -16.56 8.78
N SER A 138 -6.75 -16.11 9.91
CA SER A 138 -6.52 -14.78 10.46
C SER A 138 -5.03 -14.54 10.77
N GLY A 139 -4.35 -15.53 11.37
CA GLY A 139 -2.92 -15.45 11.67
C GLY A 139 -2.05 -15.32 10.40
N ARG A 140 -2.31 -16.15 9.37
CA ARG A 140 -1.63 -16.04 8.07
C ARG A 140 -1.91 -14.70 7.41
N GLY A 141 -3.15 -14.22 7.51
CA GLY A 141 -3.57 -12.95 6.98
C GLY A 141 -2.80 -11.76 7.58
N LEU A 142 -2.67 -11.73 8.90
CA LEU A 142 -1.94 -10.66 9.60
C LEU A 142 -0.46 -10.64 9.21
N ASN A 143 0.16 -11.81 9.07
CA ASN A 143 1.52 -11.89 8.56
C ASN A 143 1.62 -11.36 7.12
N ARG A 144 0.65 -11.70 6.26
CA ARG A 144 0.58 -11.17 4.88
C ARG A 144 0.45 -9.65 4.88
N LEU A 145 -0.40 -9.06 5.74
CA LEU A 145 -0.51 -7.61 5.87
C LEU A 145 0.83 -6.97 6.27
N SER A 146 1.57 -7.57 7.22
CA SER A 146 2.92 -7.12 7.59
C SER A 146 3.88 -7.14 6.40
N THR A 147 3.90 -8.23 5.62
CA THR A 147 4.76 -8.32 4.42
C THR A 147 4.38 -7.30 3.34
N LYS A 148 3.07 -7.04 3.16
CA LYS A 148 2.56 -6.03 2.22
C LYS A 148 2.97 -4.63 2.63
N PHE A 149 2.91 -4.32 3.91
CA PHE A 149 3.36 -3.04 4.46
C PHE A 149 4.86 -2.81 4.23
N ASN A 150 5.71 -3.81 4.50
CA ASN A 150 7.14 -3.71 4.22
C ASN A 150 7.43 -3.55 2.72
N GLY A 151 6.69 -4.27 1.87
CA GLY A 151 6.79 -4.13 0.41
C GLY A 151 6.39 -2.73 -0.08
N ALA A 152 5.33 -2.16 0.48
CA ALA A 152 4.90 -0.79 0.18
C ALA A 152 5.96 0.24 0.55
N LEU A 153 6.57 0.10 1.74
CA LEU A 153 7.68 0.95 2.17
C LEU A 153 8.87 0.89 1.21
N ASP A 154 9.22 -0.31 0.75
CA ASP A 154 10.33 -0.50 -0.20
C ASP A 154 10.06 0.16 -1.55
N VAL A 155 8.82 0.08 -2.06
CA VAL A 155 8.41 0.77 -3.28
C VAL A 155 8.52 2.29 -3.12
N ILE A 156 7.98 2.85 -2.03
CA ILE A 156 7.99 4.30 -1.78
C ILE A 156 9.42 4.83 -1.62
N VAL A 157 10.26 4.12 -0.86
CA VAL A 157 11.68 4.47 -0.73
C VAL A 157 12.36 4.46 -2.09
N SER A 158 12.13 3.42 -2.91
CA SER A 158 12.75 3.32 -4.24
C SER A 158 12.31 4.44 -5.18
N VAL A 159 11.02 4.81 -5.17
CA VAL A 159 10.50 5.89 -6.02
C VAL A 159 11.04 7.24 -5.56
N ASN A 160 11.11 7.50 -4.26
CA ASN A 160 11.68 8.73 -3.72
C ASN A 160 13.20 8.85 -3.92
N GLU A 161 13.94 7.73 -3.86
CA GLU A 161 15.36 7.70 -4.26
C GLU A 161 15.53 8.06 -5.74
N HIS A 162 14.69 7.49 -6.60
CA HIS A 162 14.70 7.80 -8.02
C HIS A 162 14.37 9.27 -8.29
N ALA A 163 13.37 9.83 -7.60
CA ALA A 163 13.02 11.24 -7.65
C ALA A 163 14.21 12.12 -7.25
N LEU A 164 14.84 11.83 -6.12
CA LEU A 164 16.01 12.57 -5.63
C LEU A 164 17.16 12.55 -6.65
N HIS A 165 17.50 11.38 -7.19
CA HIS A 165 18.57 11.24 -8.19
C HIS A 165 18.25 11.98 -9.49
N SER A 166 16.99 11.96 -9.92
CA SER A 166 16.55 12.62 -11.14
C SER A 166 16.60 14.15 -11.02
N VAL A 167 16.14 14.70 -9.89
CA VAL A 167 16.22 16.15 -9.61
C VAL A 167 17.67 16.61 -9.46
N ALA A 168 18.51 15.85 -8.74
CA ALA A 168 19.93 16.18 -8.58
C ALA A 168 20.68 16.17 -9.92
N LYS A 169 20.40 15.19 -10.80
CA LYS A 169 20.98 15.12 -12.15
C LYS A 169 20.54 16.31 -13.01
N ALA A 170 19.27 16.70 -12.93
CA ALA A 170 18.73 17.84 -13.66
C ALA A 170 19.42 19.14 -13.23
N GLN A 171 19.57 19.36 -11.93
CA GLN A 171 20.24 20.54 -11.38
C GLN A 171 21.73 20.62 -11.77
N ALA A 172 22.44 19.49 -11.77
CA ALA A 172 23.84 19.44 -12.19
C ALA A 172 24.03 19.82 -13.66
N LEU A 173 23.09 19.47 -14.54
CA LEU A 173 23.12 19.80 -15.97
C LEU A 173 22.85 21.29 -16.27
N GLU A 174 22.12 21.97 -15.39
CA GLU A 174 21.94 23.43 -15.48
C GLU A 174 23.21 24.19 -15.09
N GLN A 175 23.92 23.71 -14.07
CA GLN A 175 25.14 24.31 -13.56
C GLN A 175 26.40 23.92 -14.36
N ALA A 176 26.26 23.05 -15.36
CA ALA A 176 27.36 22.52 -16.17
C ALA A 176 28.08 23.60 -17.01
N PRO A 177 29.41 23.46 -17.22
CA PRO A 177 30.19 24.39 -18.02
C PRO A 177 29.70 24.48 -19.48
N LEU A 178 30.00 25.61 -20.13
CA LEU A 178 29.55 25.94 -21.50
C LEU A 178 29.74 24.80 -22.52
N LEU A 179 30.84 24.04 -22.42
CA LEU A 179 31.13 22.93 -23.35
C LEU A 179 30.11 21.78 -23.26
N GLU A 180 29.67 21.39 -22.05
CA GLU A 180 28.60 20.38 -21.89
C GLU A 180 27.23 20.94 -22.29
N ARG A 181 27.02 22.24 -22.09
CA ARG A 181 25.80 22.93 -22.56
C ARG A 181 25.68 22.92 -24.08
N ILE A 182 26.79 23.14 -24.78
CA ILE A 182 26.84 23.11 -26.25
C ILE A 182 26.68 21.67 -26.76
N ASN A 183 27.31 20.68 -26.12
CA ASN A 183 27.20 19.28 -26.54
C ASN A 183 25.76 18.76 -26.40
N ALA A 184 25.01 19.26 -25.42
CA ALA A 184 23.60 18.95 -25.25
C ALA A 184 22.65 19.74 -26.19
N MET A 185 23.17 20.70 -26.95
CA MET A 185 22.43 21.43 -28.00
C MET A 185 22.54 20.76 -29.37
N MET A 186 23.34 19.69 -29.47
CA MET A 186 23.46 18.88 -30.68
C MET A 186 22.15 18.15 -31.03
N PRO A 187 21.80 18.00 -32.32
CA PRO A 187 20.55 17.37 -32.75
C PRO A 187 20.37 15.90 -32.34
N TRP A 188 21.48 15.22 -32.01
CA TRP A 188 21.54 13.83 -31.55
C TRP A 188 21.57 13.68 -30.03
N SER A 189 21.59 14.79 -29.27
CA SER A 189 21.42 14.75 -27.83
C SER A 189 19.93 14.65 -27.47
N PRO A 190 19.53 13.88 -26.45
CA PRO A 190 18.14 13.83 -26.01
C PRO A 190 17.63 15.22 -25.61
N PRO A 191 16.34 15.54 -25.89
CA PRO A 191 15.78 16.85 -25.58
C PRO A 191 15.89 17.15 -24.08
N ARG A 192 16.42 18.33 -23.74
CA ARG A 192 16.51 18.80 -22.36
C ARG A 192 15.11 19.04 -21.82
N LYS A 193 14.75 18.34 -20.75
CA LYS A 193 13.61 18.70 -19.90
C LYS A 193 14.05 19.77 -18.91
N ASP A 194 13.19 20.74 -18.68
CA ASP A 194 13.35 21.74 -17.62
C ASP A 194 13.41 21.04 -16.25
N VAL A 195 14.17 21.58 -15.29
CA VAL A 195 14.27 21.04 -13.94
C VAL A 195 12.90 21.00 -13.28
N ASP A 196 12.10 22.06 -13.47
CA ASP A 196 10.72 22.14 -12.97
C ASP A 196 9.83 21.04 -13.57
N ALA A 197 9.98 20.73 -14.86
CA ALA A 197 9.25 19.64 -15.51
C ALA A 197 9.64 18.26 -14.93
N ILE A 198 10.93 18.04 -14.64
CA ILE A 198 11.40 16.80 -14.01
C ILE A 198 10.89 16.69 -12.57
N ILE A 199 10.88 17.79 -11.81
CA ILE A 199 10.34 17.83 -10.45
C ILE A 199 8.86 17.46 -10.45
N LYS A 200 8.05 18.03 -11.35
CA LYS A 200 6.62 17.73 -11.48
C LYS A 200 6.36 16.28 -11.88
N GLU A 201 7.09 15.76 -12.86
CA GLU A 201 6.97 14.38 -13.34
C GLU A 201 7.31 13.38 -12.23
N THR A 202 8.45 13.57 -11.56
CA THR A 202 8.88 12.70 -10.47
C THR A 202 7.95 12.80 -9.26
N PHE A 203 7.41 13.99 -8.98
CA PHE A 203 6.45 14.20 -7.90
C PHE A 203 5.14 13.48 -8.17
N SER A 204 4.61 13.60 -9.39
CA SER A 204 3.41 12.86 -9.82
C SER A 204 3.63 11.36 -9.66
N ALA A 205 4.79 10.84 -10.09
CA ALA A 205 5.12 9.41 -9.96
C ALA A 205 5.22 8.97 -8.50
N ALA A 206 5.82 9.77 -7.62
CA ALA A 206 5.89 9.50 -6.19
C ALA A 206 4.50 9.51 -5.54
N MET A 207 3.68 10.50 -5.87
CA MET A 207 2.30 10.62 -5.39
C MET A 207 1.44 9.43 -5.82
N ASP A 208 1.50 9.05 -7.11
CA ASP A 208 0.75 7.91 -7.65
C ASP A 208 1.21 6.60 -7.00
N ALA A 209 2.53 6.40 -6.83
CA ALA A 209 3.06 5.24 -6.14
C ALA A 209 2.55 5.15 -4.71
N PHE A 210 2.58 6.26 -3.95
CA PHE A 210 2.08 6.34 -2.59
C PHE A 210 0.58 6.02 -2.51
N SER A 211 -0.24 6.64 -3.36
CA SER A 211 -1.69 6.40 -3.42
C SER A 211 -2.02 4.94 -3.74
N VAL A 212 -1.31 4.32 -4.69
CA VAL A 212 -1.49 2.89 -5.03
C VAL A 212 -1.13 1.99 -3.85
N GLN A 213 -0.03 2.28 -3.14
CA GLN A 213 0.34 1.51 -1.96
C GLN A 213 -0.69 1.66 -0.83
N LEU A 214 -1.18 2.88 -0.55
CA LEU A 214 -2.22 3.11 0.45
C LEU A 214 -3.51 2.34 0.13
N ALA A 215 -3.98 2.41 -1.12
CA ALA A 215 -5.17 1.68 -1.54
C ALA A 215 -5.00 0.17 -1.37
N GLY A 216 -3.83 -0.37 -1.73
CA GLY A 216 -3.50 -1.78 -1.54
C GLY A 216 -3.49 -2.20 -0.06
N LEU A 217 -2.94 -1.36 0.82
CA LEU A 217 -2.92 -1.62 2.26
C LEU A 217 -4.32 -1.57 2.88
N LEU A 218 -5.18 -0.65 2.43
CA LEU A 218 -6.56 -0.54 2.89
C LEU A 218 -7.39 -1.77 2.49
N VAL A 219 -7.27 -2.23 1.25
CA VAL A 219 -7.93 -3.47 0.79
C VAL A 219 -7.45 -4.68 1.58
N GLU A 220 -6.14 -4.79 1.82
CA GLU A 220 -5.61 -5.90 2.60
C GLU A 220 -6.08 -5.83 4.06
N ALA A 221 -6.07 -4.66 4.70
CA ALA A 221 -6.51 -4.48 6.09
C ALA A 221 -8.00 -4.76 6.30
N THR A 222 -8.87 -4.30 5.39
CA THR A 222 -10.33 -4.60 5.45
C THR A 222 -10.61 -6.09 5.29
N ALA A 223 -9.84 -6.80 4.46
CA ALA A 223 -9.93 -8.26 4.39
C ALA A 223 -9.60 -8.93 5.73
N ARG A 224 -8.60 -8.42 6.47
CA ARG A 224 -8.23 -8.95 7.80
C ARG A 224 -9.23 -8.63 8.89
N GLU A 225 -9.86 -7.47 8.82
CA GLU A 225 -10.97 -7.13 9.70
C GLU A 225 -12.11 -8.16 9.57
N ASN A 226 -12.49 -8.50 8.35
CA ASN A 226 -13.55 -9.49 8.09
C ASN A 226 -13.18 -10.89 8.60
N GLU A 227 -11.93 -11.32 8.43
CA GLU A 227 -11.46 -12.61 8.97
C GLU A 227 -11.50 -12.66 10.50
N LEU A 228 -11.08 -11.59 11.17
CA LEU A 228 -11.17 -11.50 12.64
C LEU A 228 -12.61 -11.43 13.15
N ARG A 229 -13.53 -10.82 12.38
CA ARG A 229 -14.96 -10.81 12.68
C ARG A 229 -15.56 -12.21 12.56
N ARG A 230 -15.24 -12.93 11.49
CA ARG A 230 -15.65 -14.33 11.32
C ARG A 230 -15.15 -15.21 12.47
N LEU A 231 -13.90 -15.03 12.89
CA LEU A 231 -13.35 -15.72 14.05
C LEU A 231 -14.15 -15.45 15.34
N GLU A 232 -14.67 -14.23 15.52
CA GLU A 232 -15.54 -13.89 16.65
C GLU A 232 -16.91 -14.56 16.56
N GLU A 233 -17.51 -14.58 15.37
CA GLU A 233 -18.80 -15.25 15.13
C GLU A 233 -18.70 -16.75 15.45
N THR A 234 -17.61 -17.41 15.04
CA THR A 234 -17.36 -18.81 15.36
C THR A 234 -17.14 -19.03 16.86
N LEU A 235 -16.41 -18.14 17.55
CA LEU A 235 -16.29 -18.18 19.02
C LEU A 235 -17.64 -18.02 19.71
N GLN A 236 -18.50 -17.13 19.21
CA GLN A 236 -19.84 -16.89 19.72
C GLN A 236 -20.74 -18.13 19.54
N ALA A 237 -20.68 -18.78 18.38
CA ALA A 237 -21.42 -20.01 18.12
C ALA A 237 -20.99 -21.15 19.08
N VAL A 238 -19.68 -21.30 19.32
CA VAL A 238 -19.17 -22.26 20.31
C VAL A 238 -19.71 -21.94 21.70
N HIS A 239 -19.70 -20.68 22.11
CA HIS A 239 -20.23 -20.25 23.40
C HIS A 239 -21.71 -20.62 23.59
N GLU A 240 -22.56 -20.29 22.61
CA GLU A 240 -23.99 -20.58 22.67
C GLU A 240 -24.28 -22.08 22.73
N HIS A 241 -23.52 -22.89 21.99
CA HIS A 241 -23.66 -24.35 22.03
C HIS A 241 -23.30 -24.94 23.39
N VAL A 242 -22.21 -24.46 24.01
CA VAL A 242 -21.83 -24.91 25.36
C VAL A 242 -22.85 -24.46 26.40
N GLN A 243 -23.36 -23.21 26.34
CA GLN A 243 -24.39 -22.75 27.27
C GLN A 243 -25.70 -23.56 27.18
N ARG A 244 -26.16 -23.91 25.97
CA ARG A 244 -27.37 -24.76 25.80
C ARG A 244 -27.20 -26.14 26.42
N GLU A 245 -26.00 -26.71 26.37
CA GLU A 245 -25.71 -28.04 26.90
C GLU A 245 -25.58 -28.06 28.44
N TYR A 246 -25.15 -26.94 29.04
CA TYR A 246 -24.88 -26.82 30.48
C TYR A 246 -25.77 -25.78 31.18
N SER A 247 -27.04 -25.69 30.79
CA SER A 247 -28.07 -24.68 31.13
C SER A 247 -28.26 -24.26 32.61
N SER A 248 -27.48 -24.80 33.55
CA SER A 248 -27.47 -24.47 34.97
C SER A 248 -26.36 -23.50 35.39
N ILE A 249 -25.52 -23.00 34.47
CA ILE A 249 -24.39 -22.13 34.80
C ILE A 249 -24.48 -20.83 33.99
N ASP A 250 -24.87 -19.74 34.66
CA ASP A 250 -24.78 -18.39 34.12
C ASP A 250 -23.30 -18.00 34.06
N MET A 251 -22.76 -17.89 32.85
CA MET A 251 -21.33 -17.82 32.64
C MET A 251 -21.02 -16.90 31.47
N ASP A 252 -20.05 -16.01 31.67
CA ASP A 252 -19.60 -15.10 30.63
C ASP A 252 -19.00 -15.86 29.44
N LYS A 253 -19.06 -15.22 28.26
CA LYS A 253 -18.42 -15.70 27.02
C LYS A 253 -16.95 -16.04 27.21
N GLU A 254 -16.32 -15.37 28.17
CA GLU A 254 -14.91 -15.47 28.49
C GLU A 254 -14.55 -16.79 29.19
N GLU A 255 -15.47 -17.43 29.90
CA GLU A 255 -15.16 -18.61 30.74
C GLU A 255 -15.60 -19.94 30.10
N THR A 256 -16.30 -19.88 28.97
CA THR A 256 -17.09 -21.03 28.44
C THR A 256 -16.26 -22.21 27.94
N LEU A 257 -15.16 -21.92 27.22
CA LEU A 257 -14.23 -22.95 26.76
C LEU A 257 -13.46 -23.57 27.94
N GLU A 258 -13.25 -22.80 29.00
CA GLU A 258 -12.53 -23.20 30.21
C GLU A 258 -13.37 -24.16 31.06
N LEU A 259 -14.67 -23.86 31.19
CA LEU A 259 -15.65 -24.77 31.78
C LEU A 259 -15.75 -26.06 31.00
N LEU A 260 -15.83 -25.99 29.66
CA LEU A 260 -15.91 -27.16 28.81
C LEU A 260 -14.72 -28.11 29.07
N TRP A 261 -13.50 -27.56 29.12
CA TRP A 261 -12.29 -28.29 29.49
C TRP A 261 -12.35 -28.92 30.89
N THR A 262 -12.82 -28.16 31.88
CA THR A 262 -12.92 -28.61 33.27
C THR A 262 -13.95 -29.74 33.43
N LYS A 263 -15.05 -29.69 32.66
CA LYS A 263 -16.10 -30.72 32.66
C LYS A 263 -15.69 -31.99 31.91
N LEU A 264 -14.98 -31.84 30.79
CA LEU A 264 -14.49 -32.96 29.98
C LEU A 264 -13.28 -33.68 30.61
N GLY A 265 -12.51 -32.98 31.45
CA GLY A 265 -11.23 -33.43 32.00
C GLY A 265 -11.26 -33.92 33.44
N GLY A 266 -12.39 -34.48 33.92
CA GLY A 266 -12.73 -34.78 35.33
C GLY A 266 -11.83 -35.71 36.17
N ASN A 267 -10.53 -35.79 35.90
CA ASN A 267 -9.52 -36.41 36.76
C ASN A 267 -8.40 -35.40 37.09
N GLY A 268 -8.17 -35.13 38.38
CA GLY A 268 -7.24 -34.08 38.85
C GLY A 268 -5.78 -34.19 38.36
N ALA A 269 -5.37 -35.35 37.86
CA ALA A 269 -4.08 -35.54 37.18
C ALA A 269 -4.05 -34.94 35.75
N GLN A 270 -5.17 -35.01 35.01
CA GLN A 270 -5.33 -34.41 33.69
C GLN A 270 -5.59 -32.89 33.76
N LEU A 271 -6.17 -32.40 34.86
CA LEU A 271 -6.40 -30.97 35.09
C LEU A 271 -5.12 -30.11 35.03
N ARG A 272 -3.98 -30.62 35.50
CA ARG A 272 -2.66 -29.94 35.42
C ARG A 272 -2.08 -29.90 34.01
N SER A 273 -2.46 -30.84 33.15
CA SER A 273 -2.14 -30.82 31.72
C SER A 273 -2.99 -29.77 31.00
N PHE A 274 -4.26 -29.62 31.41
CA PHE A 274 -5.24 -28.75 30.76
C PHE A 274 -5.14 -27.27 31.15
N SER A 275 -4.56 -26.92 32.30
CA SER A 275 -4.33 -25.52 32.67
C SER A 275 -3.45 -24.77 31.66
N ARG A 276 -2.51 -25.46 31.01
CA ARG A 276 -1.73 -24.89 29.89
C ARG A 276 -2.60 -24.61 28.67
N ASN A 277 -3.51 -25.52 28.34
CA ASN A 277 -4.41 -25.39 27.19
C ASN A 277 -5.49 -24.32 27.41
N LEU A 278 -5.95 -24.15 28.64
CA LEU A 278 -6.86 -23.09 29.06
C LEU A 278 -6.18 -21.70 28.90
N LYS A 279 -4.95 -21.57 29.39
CA LYS A 279 -4.15 -20.35 29.20
C LYS A 279 -3.91 -20.02 27.72
N LEU A 280 -3.76 -21.04 26.86
CA LEU A 280 -3.66 -20.84 25.41
C LEU A 280 -4.97 -20.25 24.85
N LEU A 281 -6.13 -20.76 25.27
CA LEU A 281 -7.43 -20.24 24.82
C LEU A 281 -7.70 -18.79 25.26
N GLU A 282 -7.33 -18.42 26.48
CA GLU A 282 -7.32 -17.01 26.92
C GLU A 282 -6.42 -16.16 26.02
N GLN A 283 -5.25 -16.68 25.65
CA GLN A 283 -4.34 -16.02 24.72
C GLN A 283 -4.97 -15.85 23.34
N LEU A 284 -5.73 -16.82 22.82
CA LEU A 284 -6.45 -16.70 21.55
C LEU A 284 -7.51 -15.57 21.59
N LYS A 285 -8.23 -15.44 22.71
CA LYS A 285 -9.23 -14.38 22.90
C LYS A 285 -8.58 -13.01 23.01
N ALA A 286 -7.57 -12.87 23.86
CA ALA A 286 -6.79 -11.66 24.02
C ALA A 286 -6.12 -11.25 22.71
N TYR A 287 -5.61 -12.23 21.97
CA TYR A 287 -5.08 -12.08 20.62
C TYR A 287 -6.10 -11.45 19.68
N ARG A 288 -7.27 -12.09 19.51
CA ARG A 288 -8.30 -11.62 18.58
C ARG A 288 -8.72 -10.19 18.90
N LYS A 289 -9.04 -9.90 20.17
CA LYS A 289 -9.45 -8.56 20.61
C LYS A 289 -8.36 -7.53 20.34
N GLY A 290 -7.11 -7.85 20.69
CA GLY A 290 -5.98 -6.97 20.45
C GLY A 290 -5.67 -6.77 18.97
N ALA A 291 -5.77 -7.82 18.14
CA ALA A 291 -5.55 -7.73 16.69
C ALA A 291 -6.66 -6.92 16.00
N TYR A 292 -7.91 -7.10 16.42
CA TYR A 292 -9.05 -6.37 15.88
C TYR A 292 -8.94 -4.87 16.13
N VAL A 293 -8.70 -4.47 17.39
CA VAL A 293 -8.51 -3.05 17.74
C VAL A 293 -7.36 -2.41 16.95
N ARG A 294 -6.25 -3.15 16.80
CA ARG A 294 -5.08 -2.69 16.03
C ARG A 294 -5.40 -2.52 14.55
N ILE A 295 -6.16 -3.43 13.93
CA ILE A 295 -6.57 -3.33 12.53
C ILE A 295 -7.55 -2.17 12.32
N ILE A 296 -8.54 -1.99 13.20
CA ILE A 296 -9.50 -0.88 13.09
C ILE A 296 -8.77 0.46 13.22
N ALA A 297 -7.83 0.58 14.17
CA ALA A 297 -7.00 1.78 14.28
C ALA A 297 -6.18 2.02 13.01
N ALA A 298 -5.52 0.98 12.48
CA ALA A 298 -4.76 1.08 11.24
C ALA A 298 -5.63 1.49 10.04
N LEU A 299 -6.84 0.95 9.93
CA LEU A 299 -7.79 1.32 8.87
C LEU A 299 -8.15 2.80 8.95
N HIS A 300 -8.51 3.29 10.14
CA HIS A 300 -8.84 4.70 10.33
C HIS A 300 -7.67 5.62 9.99
N HIS A 301 -6.46 5.25 10.38
CA HIS A 301 -5.24 5.98 9.99
C HIS A 301 -5.03 5.96 8.47
N LEU A 302 -5.11 4.81 7.82
CA LEU A 302 -4.94 4.69 6.36
C LEU A 302 -5.99 5.51 5.59
N GLU A 303 -7.23 5.58 6.09
CA GLU A 303 -8.29 6.43 5.52
C GLU A 303 -7.96 7.91 5.67
N SER A 304 -7.55 8.36 6.86
CA SER A 304 -7.10 9.74 7.08
C SER A 304 -5.98 10.12 6.12
N LEU A 305 -4.97 9.25 5.99
CA LEU A 305 -3.82 9.47 5.11
C LEU A 305 -4.23 9.49 3.64
N ARG A 306 -5.22 8.70 3.22
CA ARG A 306 -5.79 8.76 1.87
C ARG A 306 -6.44 10.12 1.62
N HIS A 307 -7.18 10.65 2.59
CA HIS A 307 -7.79 11.97 2.47
C HIS A 307 -6.73 13.10 2.40
N GLU A 308 -5.69 13.04 3.24
CA GLU A 308 -4.57 13.99 3.18
C GLU A 308 -3.80 13.90 1.85
N ALA A 309 -3.62 12.69 1.32
CA ALA A 309 -3.02 12.48 0.01
C ALA A 309 -3.84 13.10 -1.13
N ASP A 310 -5.17 12.96 -1.09
CA ASP A 310 -6.07 13.53 -2.08
C ASP A 310 -6.13 15.07 -2.00
N ASP A 311 -6.05 15.62 -0.79
CA ASP A 311 -5.91 17.07 -0.57
C ASP A 311 -4.62 17.61 -1.19
N ILE A 312 -3.48 16.94 -0.98
CA ILE A 312 -2.22 17.28 -1.65
C ILE A 312 -2.40 17.24 -3.17
N ARG A 313 -3.00 16.17 -3.71
CA ARG A 313 -3.23 16.00 -5.15
C ARG A 313 -4.09 17.13 -5.73
N THR A 314 -5.14 17.51 -5.01
CA THR A 314 -6.03 18.61 -5.42
C THR A 314 -5.30 19.94 -5.40
N ARG A 315 -4.54 20.20 -4.34
CA ARG A 315 -3.77 21.44 -4.15
C ARG A 315 -2.66 21.60 -5.19
N VAL A 316 -1.91 20.53 -5.50
CA VAL A 316 -0.83 20.58 -6.49
C VAL A 316 -1.32 20.62 -7.94
N SER A 317 -2.59 20.27 -8.17
CA SER A 317 -3.26 20.37 -9.47
C SER A 317 -3.85 21.76 -9.73
N ALA A 318 -4.06 22.56 -8.67
CA ALA A 318 -4.50 23.94 -8.81
C ALA A 318 -3.34 24.80 -9.36
N PRO A 319 -3.62 25.81 -10.20
CA PRO A 319 -2.61 26.75 -10.65
C PRO A 319 -1.93 27.41 -9.46
N ASP A 320 -0.60 27.53 -9.47
CA ASP A 320 0.13 28.24 -8.42
C ASP A 320 -0.10 29.74 -8.56
N LEU A 321 -1.15 30.25 -7.90
CA LEU A 321 -1.54 31.66 -7.92
C LEU A 321 -0.62 32.53 -7.05
N MET A 322 0.21 31.94 -6.19
CA MET A 322 1.09 32.68 -5.27
C MET A 322 2.55 32.72 -5.73
N GLY A 323 2.90 31.99 -6.79
CA GLY A 323 4.25 32.00 -7.37
C GLY A 323 5.33 31.55 -6.39
N SER A 324 4.96 30.77 -5.36
CA SER A 324 5.92 30.17 -4.44
C SER A 324 6.49 28.91 -5.09
N MET A 325 7.23 29.10 -6.18
CA MET A 325 7.98 28.03 -6.82
C MET A 325 9.03 27.57 -5.81
N ILE A 326 8.75 26.46 -5.14
CA ILE A 326 9.65 25.87 -4.15
C ILE A 326 10.95 25.56 -4.88
N GLU A 327 12.07 26.07 -4.37
CA GLU A 327 13.36 25.92 -5.02
C GLU A 327 13.74 24.43 -5.13
N PRO A 328 14.32 23.97 -6.26
CA PRO A 328 14.75 22.58 -6.44
C PRO A 328 15.59 22.04 -5.27
N ALA A 329 16.44 22.88 -4.68
CA ALA A 329 17.25 22.54 -3.51
C ALA A 329 16.41 22.16 -2.28
N VAL A 330 15.26 22.83 -2.07
CA VAL A 330 14.34 22.53 -0.97
C VAL A 330 13.63 21.20 -1.20
N HIS A 331 13.23 20.89 -2.44
CA HIS A 331 12.68 19.58 -2.78
C HIS A 331 13.67 18.45 -2.51
N MET A 332 14.92 18.62 -2.94
CA MET A 332 15.98 17.65 -2.67
C MET A 332 16.23 17.46 -1.17
N LYS A 333 16.25 18.54 -0.38
CA LYS A 333 16.42 18.47 1.08
C LYS A 333 15.27 17.72 1.75
N SER A 334 14.03 17.98 1.34
CA SER A 334 12.85 17.25 1.82
C SER A 334 12.94 15.77 1.50
N LEU A 335 13.29 15.41 0.25
CA LEU A 335 13.49 14.03 -0.18
C LEU A 335 14.61 13.33 0.61
N GLN A 336 15.77 13.98 0.79
CA GLN A 336 16.88 13.43 1.56
C GLN A 336 16.49 13.18 3.03
N SER A 337 15.88 14.16 3.69
CA SER A 337 15.44 14.03 5.08
C SER A 337 14.39 12.93 5.24
N GLY A 338 13.43 12.88 4.31
CA GLY A 338 12.43 11.82 4.20
C GLY A 338 13.02 10.43 4.10
N LEU A 339 13.90 10.24 3.11
CA LEU A 339 14.56 8.96 2.86
C LEU A 339 15.35 8.49 4.07
N VAL A 340 16.04 9.38 4.78
CA VAL A 340 16.74 9.03 6.03
C VAL A 340 15.76 8.50 7.07
N ARG A 341 14.62 9.17 7.27
CA ARG A 341 13.60 8.73 8.24
C ARG A 341 12.92 7.43 7.82
N LEU A 342 12.53 7.29 6.56
CA LEU A 342 11.92 6.08 6.00
C LEU A 342 12.86 4.88 6.12
N LYS A 343 14.16 5.05 5.82
CA LYS A 343 15.18 4.01 6.02
C LYS A 343 15.38 3.66 7.49
N ALA A 344 15.36 4.65 8.39
CA ALA A 344 15.43 4.40 9.83
C ALA A 344 14.22 3.59 10.31
N ASN A 345 13.02 3.91 9.85
CA ASN A 345 11.80 3.18 10.14
C ASN A 345 11.84 1.74 9.60
N ARG A 346 12.32 1.55 8.36
CA ARG A 346 12.59 0.22 7.80
C ARG A 346 13.56 -0.61 8.65
N LEU A 347 14.66 0.00 9.10
CA LEU A 347 15.63 -0.69 9.97
C LEU A 347 15.04 -1.06 11.32
N ARG A 348 14.21 -0.18 11.90
CA ARG A 348 13.48 -0.48 13.13
C ARG A 348 12.51 -1.66 12.93
N ALA A 349 11.74 -1.65 11.84
CA ALA A 349 10.81 -2.72 11.48
C ALA A 349 11.54 -4.08 11.41
N ARG A 350 12.66 -4.14 10.68
CA ARG A 350 13.48 -5.37 10.55
C ARG A 350 14.03 -5.86 11.89
N LYS A 351 14.55 -4.96 12.71
CA LYS A 351 15.06 -5.31 14.05
C LYS A 351 13.97 -5.90 14.94
N LEU A 352 12.76 -5.38 14.84
CA LEU A 352 11.60 -5.88 15.59
C LEU A 352 11.20 -7.27 15.09
N GLU A 353 11.16 -7.51 13.78
CA GLU A 353 10.90 -8.83 13.21
C GLU A 353 11.97 -9.85 13.63
N GLU A 354 13.25 -9.49 13.54
CA GLU A 354 14.37 -10.35 13.97
C GLU A 354 14.36 -10.63 15.48
N ALA A 355 13.94 -9.67 16.30
CA ALA A 355 13.75 -9.88 17.74
C ALA A 355 12.62 -10.89 18.00
N ALA A 356 11.47 -10.72 17.33
CA ALA A 356 10.36 -11.65 17.43
C ALA A 356 10.75 -13.07 16.98
N ILE A 357 11.52 -13.21 15.89
CA ILE A 357 12.04 -14.52 15.43
C ILE A 357 13.01 -15.14 16.44
N ARG A 358 13.90 -14.35 17.03
CA ARG A 358 14.82 -14.86 18.06
C ARG A 358 14.11 -15.30 19.32
N ASP A 359 13.09 -14.56 19.76
CA ASP A 359 12.27 -14.95 20.89
C ASP A 359 11.47 -16.23 20.60
N MET A 360 11.04 -16.42 19.34
CA MET A 360 10.42 -17.67 18.90
C MET A 360 11.36 -18.88 18.97
N LEU A 361 12.65 -18.72 18.64
CA LEU A 361 13.62 -19.83 18.67
C LEU A 361 14.07 -20.22 20.09
N ARG A 362 13.78 -19.40 21.11
CA ARG A 362 14.16 -19.65 22.51
C ARG A 362 13.09 -20.36 23.34
N GLN A 363 11.85 -20.43 22.84
CA GLN A 363 10.73 -21.14 23.47
C GLN A 363 10.57 -22.52 22.85
#